data_AF-A0A9E7D4N6-F1
#
_entry.id   AF-A0A9E7D4N6-F1
#
_cell.length_a   1.000
_cell.length_b   1.000
_cell.length_c   1.000
_cell.angle_alpha   90.00
_cell.angle_beta   90.00
_cell.angle_gamma   90.00
#
_symmetry.space_group_name_H-M   'P 1'
#
loop_
_entity.id
_entity.type
_entity.pdbx_description
1 polymer ?
#
loop_
_entity_poly.entity_id
_entity_poly.type
_entity_poly.pdbx_seq_one_letter_code
_entity_poly.pdbx_strand_id
1 'polypeptide(L)'
;MTPILTTVLLPAIGEIVQQVIRSPRNDAPPAQAPLIAAEVERQVRESAAVREVAAQVEYATNAEPWYQSRVTIGAIVSIGAGVCGLLGLAVSPQDVETIIAVATAAGTLVGGLVTLYGRWVAKTPLGRR
;
A
#
# COMPACT_ATOMS: atom_id res chain seq x y z
N MET A 1 -8.13 -2.89 13.03
CA MET A 1 -9.01 -3.01 11.85
C MET A 1 -8.27 -2.43 10.66
N THR A 2 -8.27 -3.10 9.51
CA THR A 2 -7.59 -2.60 8.30
C THR A 2 -8.31 -1.35 7.77
N PRO A 3 -7.59 -0.36 7.21
CA PRO A 3 -8.19 0.88 6.72
C PRO A 3 -9.27 0.61 5.67
N ILE A 4 -9.03 -0.35 4.76
CA ILE A 4 -9.98 -0.76 3.71
C ILE A 4 -11.31 -1.24 4.25
N LEU A 5 -11.33 -1.98 5.38
CA LEU A 5 -12.57 -2.42 6.00
C LEU A 5 -13.43 -1.22 6.42
N THR A 6 -12.80 -0.20 7.00
CA THR A 6 -13.49 0.99 7.52
C THR A 6 -13.83 2.02 6.47
N THR A 7 -12.99 2.23 5.46
CA THR A 7 -13.13 3.32 4.49
C THR A 7 -13.83 2.89 3.19
N VAL A 8 -13.85 1.60 2.87
CA VAL A 8 -14.40 1.09 1.61
C VAL A 8 -15.55 0.12 1.86
N LEU A 9 -15.29 -0.98 2.60
CA LEU A 9 -16.26 -2.07 2.71
C LEU A 9 -17.49 -1.69 3.55
N LEU A 10 -17.30 -1.09 4.73
CA LEU A 10 -18.42 -0.71 5.59
C LEU A 10 -19.38 0.31 4.94
N PRO A 11 -18.91 1.39 4.31
CA PRO A 11 -19.79 2.31 3.58
C PRO A 11 -20.56 1.62 2.43
N ALA A 12 -19.87 0.80 1.63
CA ALA A 12 -20.49 0.08 0.51
C ALA A 12 -21.58 -0.89 0.98
N ILE A 13 -21.31 -1.63 2.07
CA ILE A 13 -22.31 -2.52 2.69
C ILE A 13 -23.47 -1.70 3.27
N GLY A 14 -23.18 -0.56 3.90
CA GLY A 14 -24.21 0.36 4.39
C GLY A 14 -25.16 0.82 3.29
N GLU A 15 -24.64 1.17 2.11
CA GLU A 15 -25.46 1.52 0.94
C GLU A 15 -26.31 0.35 0.44
N ILE A 16 -25.73 -0.86 0.34
CA ILE A 16 -26.47 -2.07 -0.06
C ILE A 16 -27.60 -2.34 0.94
N VAL A 17 -27.32 -2.24 2.24
CA VAL A 17 -28.33 -2.42 3.28
C VAL A 17 -29.45 -1.39 3.14
N GLN A 18 -29.13 -0.11 2.90
CA GLN A 18 -30.14 0.91 2.62
C GLN A 18 -30.96 0.64 1.36
N GLN A 19 -30.32 0.13 0.31
CA GLN A 19 -30.99 -0.25 -0.94
C GLN A 19 -31.94 -1.45 -0.72
N VAL A 20 -31.52 -2.44 0.07
CA VAL A 20 -32.36 -3.59 0.46
C VAL A 20 -33.54 -3.12 1.29
N ILE A 21 -33.31 -2.24 2.28
CA ILE A 21 -34.38 -1.68 3.13
C ILE A 21 -35.46 -0.99 2.28
N ARG A 22 -35.06 -0.24 1.25
CA ARG A 22 -35.97 0.50 0.35
C ARG A 22 -36.57 -0.36 -0.77
N SER A 23 -36.16 -1.61 -0.88
CA SER A 23 -36.63 -2.50 -1.95
C SER A 23 -38.13 -2.79 -1.81
N PRO A 24 -38.90 -2.77 -2.92
CA PRO A 24 -40.31 -3.19 -2.91
C PRO A 24 -40.52 -4.65 -2.50
N ARG A 25 -39.44 -5.46 -2.50
CA ARG A 25 -39.45 -6.87 -2.08
C ARG A 25 -39.06 -7.05 -0.61
N ASN A 26 -38.86 -5.96 0.12
CA ASN A 26 -38.53 -6.02 1.54
C ASN A 26 -39.79 -5.85 2.39
N ASP A 27 -40.20 -6.92 3.05
CA ASP A 27 -41.37 -6.94 3.93
C ASP A 27 -41.02 -6.53 5.38
N ALA A 28 -39.76 -6.18 5.65
CA ALA A 28 -39.31 -5.82 7.00
C ALA A 28 -39.94 -4.50 7.48
N PRO A 29 -40.41 -4.41 8.74
CA PRO A 29 -40.97 -3.18 9.29
C PRO A 29 -39.96 -2.02 9.25
N PRO A 30 -40.36 -0.81 8.81
CA PRO A 30 -39.45 0.35 8.71
C PRO A 30 -38.77 0.71 10.03
N ALA A 31 -39.44 0.46 11.17
CA ALA A 31 -38.91 0.72 12.49
C ALA A 31 -37.70 -0.17 12.87
N GLN A 32 -37.54 -1.33 12.21
CA GLN A 32 -36.44 -2.26 12.48
C GLN A 32 -35.21 -2.01 11.59
N ALA A 33 -35.37 -1.23 10.51
CA ALA A 33 -34.30 -0.88 9.58
C ALA A 33 -32.99 -0.41 10.26
N PRO A 34 -33.00 0.53 11.22
CA PRO A 34 -31.75 0.97 11.87
C PRO A 34 -31.10 -0.12 12.73
N LEU A 35 -31.89 -0.98 13.36
CA LEU A 35 -31.38 -2.09 14.18
C LEU A 35 -30.73 -3.17 13.30
N ILE A 36 -31.36 -3.49 12.17
CA ILE A 36 -30.82 -4.44 11.18
C ILE A 36 -29.50 -3.91 10.62
N ALA A 37 -29.42 -2.62 10.27
CA ALA A 37 -28.20 -2.02 9.77
C ALA A 37 -27.05 -2.09 10.79
N ALA A 38 -27.32 -1.77 12.06
CA ALA A 38 -26.32 -1.85 13.12
C ALA A 38 -25.82 -3.29 13.35
N GLU A 39 -26.73 -4.27 13.30
CA GLU A 39 -26.38 -5.67 13.46
C GLU A 39 -25.57 -6.21 12.27
N VAL A 40 -25.92 -5.84 11.03
CA VAL A 40 -25.15 -6.20 9.84
C VAL A 40 -23.73 -5.62 9.93
N GLU A 41 -23.58 -4.35 10.30
CA GLU A 41 -22.26 -3.76 10.49
C GLU A 41 -21.45 -4.48 11.57
N ARG A 42 -22.08 -4.89 12.68
CA ARG A 42 -21.44 -5.66 13.74
C ARG A 42 -20.92 -7.00 13.19
N GLN A 43 -21.77 -7.75 12.50
CA GLN A 43 -21.42 -9.03 11.89
C GLN A 43 -20.31 -8.90 10.86
N VAL A 44 -20.32 -7.85 10.04
CA VAL A 44 -19.29 -7.56 9.03
C VAL A 44 -17.92 -7.31 9.68
N ARG A 45 -17.87 -6.61 10.81
CA ARG A 45 -16.61 -6.37 11.56
C ARG A 45 -16.07 -7.64 12.22
N GLU A 46 -16.97 -8.51 12.65
CA GLU A 46 -16.63 -9.78 13.31
C GLU A 46 -16.33 -10.91 12.31
N SER A 47 -16.82 -10.80 11.07
CA SER A 47 -16.69 -11.82 10.04
C SER A 47 -15.24 -12.03 9.59
N ALA A 48 -14.75 -13.26 9.75
CA ALA A 48 -13.45 -13.67 9.23
C ALA A 48 -13.38 -13.60 7.70
N ALA A 49 -14.46 -13.96 7.00
CA ALA A 49 -14.52 -13.90 5.54
C ALA A 49 -14.40 -12.47 5.02
N VAL A 50 -15.04 -11.50 5.68
CA VAL A 50 -14.91 -10.08 5.31
C VAL A 50 -13.47 -9.59 5.51
N ARG A 51 -12.82 -10.01 6.60
CA ARG A 51 -11.41 -9.66 6.86
C ARG A 51 -10.47 -10.22 5.79
N GLU A 52 -10.71 -11.46 5.35
CA GLU A 52 -9.94 -12.08 4.27
C GLU A 52 -10.12 -11.31 2.95
N VAL A 53 -11.35 -10.97 2.59
CA VAL A 53 -11.62 -10.14 1.40
C VAL A 53 -10.95 -8.77 1.52
N ALA A 54 -11.01 -8.13 2.69
CA ALA A 54 -10.35 -6.85 2.91
C ALA A 54 -8.83 -6.95 2.70
N ALA A 55 -8.21 -8.04 3.15
CA ALA A 55 -6.77 -8.30 2.95
C ALA A 55 -6.42 -8.58 1.47
N GLN A 56 -7.27 -9.31 0.74
CA GLN A 56 -7.07 -9.53 -0.70
C GLN A 56 -7.19 -8.23 -1.49
N VAL A 57 -8.15 -7.36 -1.14
CA VAL A 57 -8.27 -6.03 -1.75
C VAL A 57 -7.05 -5.18 -1.41
N GLU A 58 -6.56 -5.23 -0.17
CA GLU A 58 -5.33 -4.52 0.23
C GLU A 58 -4.12 -4.98 -0.56
N TYR A 59 -3.97 -6.29 -0.75
CA TYR A 59 -2.91 -6.85 -1.57
C TYR A 59 -3.04 -6.45 -3.05
N ALA A 60 -4.24 -6.57 -3.62
CA ALA A 60 -4.49 -6.22 -5.02
C ALA A 60 -4.34 -4.72 -5.30
N THR A 61 -4.62 -3.88 -4.30
CA THR A 61 -4.47 -2.42 -4.36
C THR A 61 -3.11 -1.94 -3.85
N ASN A 62 -2.24 -2.86 -3.40
CA ASN A 62 -0.86 -2.55 -3.07
C ASN A 62 -0.09 -2.26 -4.37
N ALA A 63 -0.24 -1.01 -4.82
CA ALA A 63 0.42 -0.45 -5.98
C ALA A 63 1.81 0.09 -5.65
N GLU A 64 2.36 -0.20 -4.47
CA GLU A 64 3.71 0.24 -4.12
C GLU A 64 4.69 -0.34 -5.15
N PRO A 65 5.38 0.51 -5.92
CA PRO A 65 6.37 0.02 -6.87
C PRO A 65 7.43 -0.79 -6.12
N TRP A 66 7.82 -1.94 -6.66
CA TRP A 66 8.73 -2.89 -5.99
C TRP A 66 10.03 -2.24 -5.48
N TYR A 67 10.50 -1.17 -6.14
CA TYR A 67 11.69 -0.40 -5.79
C TYR A 67 11.52 0.54 -4.60
N GLN A 68 10.31 0.69 -4.05
CA GLN A 68 10.03 1.45 -2.81
C GLN A 68 9.89 0.51 -1.60
N SER A 69 9.52 -0.75 -1.84
CA SER A 69 9.34 -1.76 -0.79
C SER A 69 10.67 -2.10 -0.12
N ARG A 70 10.85 -1.65 1.14
CA ARG A 70 12.05 -1.97 1.96
C ARG A 70 12.29 -3.48 2.09
N VAL A 71 11.21 -4.27 2.14
CA VAL A 71 11.29 -5.73 2.22
C VAL A 71 11.82 -6.31 0.91
N THR A 72 11.31 -5.84 -0.23
CA THR A 72 11.75 -6.33 -1.55
C THR A 72 13.20 -5.96 -1.82
N ILE A 73 13.60 -4.71 -1.55
CA ILE A 73 14.99 -4.26 -1.68
C ILE A 73 15.90 -5.07 -0.76
N GLY A 74 15.52 -5.24 0.51
CA GLY A 74 16.27 -6.04 1.47
C GLY A 74 16.47 -7.48 1.00
N ALA A 75 15.40 -8.12 0.49
CA ALA A 75 15.47 -9.47 -0.05
C ALA A 75 16.41 -9.57 -1.27
N ILE A 76 16.34 -8.63 -2.21
CA ILE A 76 17.24 -8.57 -3.37
C ILE A 76 18.70 -8.44 -2.92
N VAL A 77 18.99 -7.56 -1.95
CA VAL A 77 20.34 -7.37 -1.42
C VAL A 77 20.83 -8.63 -0.70
N SER A 78 20.00 -9.27 0.11
CA SER A 78 20.36 -10.52 0.81
C SER A 78 20.65 -11.66 -0.16
N ILE A 79 19.82 -11.82 -1.20
CA ILE A 79 20.05 -12.82 -2.26
C ILE A 79 21.37 -12.51 -2.98
N GLY A 80 21.57 -11.25 -3.39
CA GLY A 80 22.80 -10.82 -4.06
C GLY A 80 24.05 -11.06 -3.22
N ALA A 81 24.01 -10.75 -1.93
CA ALA A 81 25.11 -11.00 -1.00
C ALA A 81 25.44 -12.50 -0.88
N GLY A 82 24.41 -13.36 -0.81
CA GLY A 82 24.58 -14.81 -0.83
C GLY A 82 25.23 -15.33 -2.10
N VAL A 83 24.79 -14.83 -3.27
CA VAL A 83 25.39 -15.17 -4.57
C VAL A 83 26.85 -14.71 -4.66
N CYS A 84 27.17 -13.49 -4.21
CA CYS A 84 28.55 -13.01 -4.14
C CYS A 84 29.44 -13.91 -3.26
N GLY A 85 28.92 -14.34 -2.10
CA GLY A 85 29.61 -15.28 -1.23
C GLY A 85 29.93 -16.61 -1.91
N LEU A 86 29.01 -17.16 -2.70
CA LEU A 86 29.23 -18.39 -3.49
C LEU A 86 30.29 -18.23 -4.59
N LEU A 87 30.46 -17.02 -5.12
CA LEU A 87 31.47 -16.69 -6.12
C LEU A 87 32.85 -16.34 -5.50
N GLY A 88 33.00 -16.48 -4.18
CA GLY A 88 34.24 -16.14 -3.46
C GLY A 88 34.45 -14.64 -3.24
N LEU A 89 33.44 -13.82 -3.55
CA LEU A 89 33.43 -12.38 -3.27
C LEU A 89 32.92 -12.17 -1.84
N ALA A 90 33.78 -12.46 -0.87
CA ALA A 90 33.48 -12.21 0.54
C ALA A 90 33.50 -10.70 0.80
N VAL A 91 32.32 -10.13 1.08
CA VAL A 91 32.20 -8.73 1.50
C VAL A 91 32.55 -8.67 2.99
N SER A 92 33.70 -8.07 3.32
CA SER A 92 34.07 -7.84 4.71
C SER A 92 33.21 -6.73 5.33
N PRO A 93 33.10 -6.63 6.67
CA PRO A 93 32.41 -5.52 7.32
C PRO A 93 32.95 -4.14 6.90
N GLN A 94 34.25 -4.05 6.62
CA GLN A 94 34.91 -2.83 6.12
C GLN A 94 34.46 -2.48 4.68
N ASP A 95 34.18 -3.48 3.85
CA ASP A 95 33.68 -3.26 2.48
C ASP A 95 32.24 -2.75 2.50
N VAL A 96 31.42 -3.17 3.46
CA VAL A 96 30.03 -2.72 3.60
C VAL A 96 29.96 -1.21 3.81
N GLU A 97 30.77 -0.66 4.71
CA GLU A 97 30.80 0.78 4.96
C GLU A 97 31.23 1.56 3.71
N THR A 98 32.24 1.06 3.00
CA THR A 98 32.72 1.65 1.75
C THR A 98 31.65 1.60 0.64
N ILE A 99 30.97 0.46 0.48
CA ILE A 99 29.89 0.28 -0.50
C ILE A 99 28.73 1.23 -0.20
N ILE A 100 28.32 1.34 1.06
CA ILE A 100 27.26 2.27 1.49
C ILE A 100 27.66 3.72 1.20
N ALA A 101 28.90 4.10 1.52
CA ALA A 101 29.40 5.45 1.28
C ALA A 101 29.40 5.78 -0.23
N VAL A 102 29.91 4.88 -1.07
CA VAL A 102 29.94 5.05 -2.53
C VAL A 102 28.53 5.10 -3.11
N ALA A 103 27.64 4.20 -2.69
CA ALA A 103 26.25 4.17 -3.15
C ALA A 103 25.50 5.45 -2.78
N THR A 104 25.72 5.96 -1.56
CA THR A 104 25.11 7.21 -1.08
C THR A 104 25.65 8.42 -1.85
N ALA A 105 26.96 8.48 -2.08
CA ALA A 105 27.58 9.56 -2.86
C ALA A 105 27.09 9.55 -4.32
N ALA A 106 27.01 8.37 -4.95
CA ALA A 106 26.50 8.22 -6.30
C ALA A 106 25.01 8.63 -6.39
N GLY A 107 24.18 8.18 -5.44
CA GLY A 107 22.76 8.58 -5.37
C GLY A 107 22.59 10.08 -5.21
N THR A 108 23.40 10.71 -4.36
CA THR A 108 23.39 12.17 -4.16
C THR A 108 23.81 12.91 -5.42
N LEU A 109 24.85 12.46 -6.12
CA LEU A 109 25.31 13.03 -7.37
C LEU A 109 24.22 12.95 -8.45
N VAL A 110 23.64 11.77 -8.65
CA VAL A 110 22.55 11.57 -9.63
C VAL A 110 21.35 12.42 -9.27
N GLY A 111 20.92 12.45 -8.00
CA GLY A 111 19.82 13.27 -7.53
C GLY A 111 20.06 14.77 -7.76
N GLY A 112 21.28 15.25 -7.51
CA GLY A 112 21.70 16.62 -7.78
C GLY A 112 21.64 16.96 -9.27
N LEU A 113 22.16 16.07 -10.13
CA LEU A 113 22.13 16.23 -11.59
C LEU A 113 20.69 16.23 -12.13
N VAL A 114 19.84 15.31 -11.67
CA VAL A 114 18.42 15.26 -12.07
C VAL A 114 17.68 16.53 -11.63
N THR A 115 17.96 17.02 -10.42
CA THR A 115 17.36 18.27 -9.92
C THR A 115 17.78 19.45 -10.78
N LEU A 116 19.07 19.56 -11.12
CA LEU A 116 19.60 20.62 -11.95
C LEU A 116 19.01 20.56 -13.37
N TYR A 117 18.94 19.36 -13.95
CA TYR A 117 18.31 19.13 -15.25
C TYR A 117 16.83 19.51 -15.24
N GLY A 118 16.08 19.07 -14.23
CA GLY A 118 14.68 19.42 -14.05
C GLY A 118 14.46 20.93 -13.97
N ARG A 119 15.34 21.66 -13.27
CA ARG A 119 15.32 23.12 -13.23
C ARG A 119 15.55 23.75 -14.60
N TRP A 120 16.47 23.24 -15.41
CA TRP A 120 16.74 23.78 -16.74
C TRP A 120 15.64 23.48 -17.76
N VAL A 121 14.97 22.32 -17.63
CA VAL A 121 13.92 21.89 -18.56
C VAL A 121 12.55 22.45 -18.20
N ALA A 122 12.29 22.78 -16.93
CA ALA A 122 11.02 23.35 -16.50
C ALA A 122 10.78 24.73 -17.15
N LYS A 123 9.77 24.80 -18.04
CA LYS A 123 9.36 26.03 -18.75
C LYS A 123 8.15 26.73 -18.11
N THR A 124 7.51 26.10 -17.13
CA THR A 124 6.30 26.60 -16.47
C THR A 124 6.60 26.88 -15.00
N PRO A 125 6.30 28.09 -14.48
CA PRO A 125 6.48 28.38 -13.06
C PRO A 125 5.54 27.51 -12.22
N LEU A 126 6.10 26.90 -11.17
CA LEU A 126 5.33 26.14 -10.18
C LEU A 126 4.27 27.05 -9.56
N GLY A 127 3.01 26.64 -9.60
CA GLY A 127 1.90 27.35 -8.95
C GLY A 127 0.95 28.14 -9.88
N ARG A 128 1.09 28.06 -11.20
CA ARG A 128 0.10 28.61 -12.14
C ARG A 128 -0.69 27.48 -12.81
N ARG A 129 -1.81 27.10 -12.20
CA ARG A 129 -2.95 26.47 -12.90
C ARG A 129 -4.04 27.52 -13.02
#